data_AF-A0A8H3FWC8-F1
#
_entry.id   AF-A0A8H3FWC8-F1
#
_cell.length_a   1.000
_cell.length_b   1.000
_cell.length_c   1.000
_cell.angle_alpha   90.00
_cell.angle_beta   90.00
_cell.angle_gamma   90.00
#
_symmetry.space_group_name_H-M   'P 1'
#
loop_
_entity.id
_entity.type
_entity.pdbx_description
1 polymer ?
#
loop_
_entity_poly.entity_id
_entity_poly.type
_entity_poly.pdbx_seq_one_letter_code
_entity_poly.pdbx_strand_id
1 'polypeptide(L)'
;MSSILATNLFNVNSMVFVITGGGSGIGEMMALALEANGAAAVFILGRRLVSLQKVAAQAQAQKGLVEWPRYPNRVYFENFNRVVPLFDESSFLPKLQETSGKHPKDDPAWWAAVNVALSIAHRFRGIESISAEKENQRAMDYLRNAFGVVSDLTLGDPDLLGVQALLGISIILQGTDRPRQASALVASTIRLCHNLGLHRQENNSGLSIEIEQRSRTFWIAYQLGKDHSIRLSQPPLQSDDEIDLSLPREITEDGMGQVLTNDGASVMNFFRLWVELSVILGQTYSMFPTAQAPKQAEFTRHQAVEVLDQRLEKWTRSIPSPFRPENTTKALPKGAILHMVILYLSYFNCLSRVHLAAIDQSVWTTGWLSPNDFSWAKLSKSSREKVLQAARASIHLLGLTPQGDNACTW
;
A
#
# COMPACT_ATOMS: atom_id res chain seq x y z
N MET A 1 -3.79 10.58 40.96
CA MET A 1 -4.92 11.47 40.66
C MET A 1 -5.03 11.59 39.15
N SER A 2 -6.00 10.91 38.55
CA SER A 2 -6.29 10.95 37.12
C SER A 2 -6.72 12.37 36.73
N SER A 3 -5.98 13.02 35.83
CA SER A 3 -6.38 14.30 35.26
C SER A 3 -7.55 14.06 34.32
N ILE A 4 -8.75 14.39 34.78
CA ILE A 4 -9.94 14.43 33.93
C ILE A 4 -9.77 15.62 32.99
N LEU A 5 -9.35 15.37 31.74
CA LEU A 5 -9.38 16.37 30.68
C LEU A 5 -10.84 16.70 30.35
N ALA A 6 -11.20 17.99 30.27
CA ALA A 6 -12.58 18.43 29.99
C ALA A 6 -13.14 17.84 28.68
N THR A 7 -12.28 17.47 27.73
CA THR A 7 -12.65 16.78 26.48
C THR A 7 -13.16 15.35 26.67
N ASN A 8 -12.86 14.69 27.80
CA ASN A 8 -13.32 13.34 28.11
C ASN A 8 -14.62 13.32 28.93
N LEU A 9 -15.11 14.48 29.38
CA LEU A 9 -16.25 14.56 30.30
C LEU A 9 -17.59 14.23 29.63
N PHE A 10 -17.64 14.21 28.29
CA PHE A 10 -18.85 13.95 27.49
C PHE A 10 -18.58 13.00 26.30
N ASN A 11 -17.55 12.16 26.40
CA ASN A 11 -17.26 11.19 25.34
C ASN A 11 -18.32 10.08 25.32
N VAL A 12 -19.07 9.98 24.23
CA VAL A 12 -20.12 8.97 24.02
C VAL A 12 -19.71 7.86 23.05
N ASN A 13 -18.42 7.82 22.66
CA ASN A 13 -17.88 6.78 21.80
C ASN A 13 -18.12 5.40 22.42
N SER A 14 -18.51 4.43 21.60
CA SER A 14 -18.84 3.05 22.02
C SER A 14 -20.12 2.91 22.85
N MET A 15 -20.88 3.99 23.10
CA MET A 15 -22.15 3.94 23.83
C MET A 15 -23.35 3.85 22.89
N VAL A 16 -24.36 3.09 23.32
CA VAL A 16 -25.64 2.93 22.60
C VAL A 16 -26.73 3.64 23.37
N PHE A 17 -27.51 4.49 22.68
CA PHE A 17 -28.58 5.27 23.29
C PHE A 17 -29.93 4.90 22.71
N VAL A 18 -30.96 4.90 23.55
CA VAL A 18 -32.36 4.74 23.15
C VAL A 18 -33.14 5.95 23.65
N ILE A 19 -33.72 6.70 22.71
CA ILE A 19 -34.39 7.97 22.99
C ILE A 19 -35.87 7.82 22.70
N THR A 20 -36.69 7.95 23.74
CA THR A 20 -38.15 7.98 23.59
C THR A 20 -38.62 9.39 23.25
N GLY A 21 -39.50 9.52 22.26
CA GLY A 21 -39.94 10.82 21.74
C GLY A 21 -38.96 11.48 20.75
N GLY A 22 -38.05 10.71 20.14
CA GLY A 22 -36.98 11.24 19.26
C GLY A 22 -37.41 11.81 17.90
N GLY A 23 -38.71 11.98 17.65
CA GLY A 23 -39.23 12.45 16.35
C GLY A 23 -39.40 13.97 16.21
N SER A 24 -39.22 14.75 17.28
CA SER A 24 -39.31 16.21 17.24
C SER A 24 -38.72 16.88 18.49
N GLY A 25 -38.33 18.15 18.38
CA GLY A 25 -38.00 19.00 19.53
C GLY A 25 -36.74 18.53 20.27
N ILE A 26 -36.80 18.42 21.60
CA ILE A 26 -35.64 18.06 22.44
C ILE A 26 -35.13 16.64 22.12
N GLY A 27 -36.02 15.68 21.88
CA GLY A 27 -35.64 14.30 21.56
C GLY A 27 -34.91 14.19 20.21
N GLU A 28 -35.34 14.97 19.22
CA GLU A 28 -34.65 15.11 17.93
C GLU A 28 -33.26 15.74 18.10
N MET A 29 -33.17 16.85 18.85
CA MET A 29 -31.89 17.53 19.11
C MET A 29 -30.90 16.61 19.83
N MET A 30 -31.38 15.85 20.82
CA MET A 30 -30.56 14.91 21.58
C MET A 30 -30.06 13.75 20.69
N ALA A 31 -30.93 13.23 19.82
CA ALA A 31 -30.57 12.14 18.90
C ALA A 31 -29.48 12.58 17.91
N LEU A 32 -29.66 13.74 17.29
CA LEU A 32 -28.69 14.32 16.35
C LEU A 32 -27.37 14.67 17.06
N ALA A 33 -27.45 15.23 18.27
CA ALA A 33 -26.26 15.55 19.05
C ALA A 33 -25.47 14.30 19.46
N LEU A 34 -26.12 13.25 19.95
CA LEU A 34 -25.45 12.00 20.35
C LEU A 34 -24.81 11.29 19.15
N GLU A 35 -25.50 11.28 18.01
CA GLU A 35 -24.95 10.74 16.76
C GLU A 35 -23.75 11.56 16.28
N ALA A 36 -23.84 12.89 16.27
CA ALA A 36 -22.76 13.79 15.86
C ALA A 36 -21.53 13.72 16.79
N ASN A 37 -21.73 13.33 18.06
CA ASN A 37 -20.65 13.15 19.05
C ASN A 37 -20.08 11.72 19.09
N GLY A 38 -20.43 10.84 18.13
CA GLY A 38 -19.76 9.56 17.92
C GLY A 38 -20.32 8.37 18.69
N ALA A 39 -21.58 8.43 19.13
CA ALA A 39 -22.26 7.27 19.70
C ALA A 39 -22.19 6.04 18.77
N ALA A 40 -22.07 4.83 19.34
CA ALA A 40 -22.01 3.59 18.57
C ALA A 40 -23.32 3.29 17.84
N ALA A 41 -24.45 3.63 18.48
CA ALA A 41 -25.77 3.62 17.86
C ALA A 41 -26.74 4.51 18.66
N VAL A 42 -27.64 5.19 17.96
CA VAL A 42 -28.75 5.94 18.55
C VAL A 42 -30.08 5.43 17.99
N PHE A 43 -30.89 4.82 18.85
CA PHE A 43 -32.24 4.36 18.51
C PHE A 43 -33.28 5.40 18.93
N ILE A 44 -34.09 5.88 18.00
CA ILE A 44 -35.19 6.80 18.29
C ILE A 44 -36.54 6.07 18.24
N LEU A 45 -37.34 6.25 19.29
CA LEU A 45 -38.65 5.62 19.46
C LEU A 45 -39.73 6.69 19.51
N GLY A 46 -40.88 6.43 18.88
CA GLY A 46 -41.99 7.37 18.86
C GLY A 46 -43.20 6.86 18.10
N ARG A 47 -44.33 7.58 18.25
CA ARG A 47 -45.62 7.17 17.66
C ARG A 47 -45.77 7.51 16.18
N ARG A 48 -44.96 8.44 15.65
CA ARG A 48 -45.08 8.97 14.29
C ARG A 48 -43.89 8.53 13.45
N LEU A 49 -44.09 7.51 12.62
CA LEU A 49 -43.02 6.91 11.81
C LEU A 49 -42.36 7.93 10.86
N VAL A 50 -43.16 8.77 10.19
CA VAL A 50 -42.66 9.78 9.24
C VAL A 50 -41.70 10.76 9.92
N SER A 51 -42.02 11.18 11.14
CA SER A 51 -41.17 12.08 11.92
C SER A 51 -39.86 11.40 12.34
N LEU A 52 -39.90 10.13 12.77
CA LEU A 52 -38.70 9.36 13.11
C LEU A 52 -37.81 9.14 11.89
N GLN A 53 -38.39 8.78 10.75
CA GLN A 53 -37.66 8.59 9.49
C GLN A 53 -36.99 9.89 9.03
N LYS A 54 -37.65 11.04 9.19
CA LYS A 54 -37.06 12.35 8.91
C LYS A 54 -35.81 12.59 9.77
N VAL A 55 -35.89 12.36 11.08
CA VAL A 55 -34.74 12.57 12.00
C VAL A 55 -33.61 11.59 11.70
N ALA A 56 -33.92 10.32 11.42
CA ALA A 56 -32.93 9.32 11.00
C ALA A 56 -32.25 9.72 9.67
N ALA A 57 -33.02 10.21 8.70
CA ALA A 57 -32.49 10.69 7.43
C ALA A 57 -31.65 11.97 7.59
N GLN A 58 -32.01 12.87 8.51
CA GLN A 58 -31.20 14.05 8.85
C GLN A 58 -29.87 13.66 9.52
N ALA A 59 -29.90 12.69 10.44
CA ALA A 59 -28.69 12.12 11.04
C ALA A 59 -27.79 11.46 9.98
N GLN A 60 -28.38 10.72 9.03
CA GLN A 60 -27.67 10.12 7.90
C GLN A 60 -27.17 11.16 6.89
N ALA A 61 -27.90 12.25 6.67
CA ALA A 61 -27.45 13.37 5.84
C ALA A 61 -26.31 14.15 6.50
N GLN A 62 -26.28 14.24 7.83
CA GLN A 62 -25.12 14.75 8.59
C GLN A 62 -23.92 13.79 8.55
N LYS A 63 -24.14 12.46 8.53
CA LYS A 63 -23.10 11.46 8.18
C LYS A 63 -22.65 11.54 6.72
N GLY A 64 -23.57 11.90 5.82
CA GLY A 64 -23.33 12.08 4.37
C GLY A 64 -22.66 13.41 4.04
N LEU A 65 -22.76 14.40 4.93
CA LEU A 65 -21.89 15.56 5.00
C LEU A 65 -20.59 15.16 5.71
N VAL A 66 -19.87 14.21 5.09
CA VAL A 66 -18.42 14.27 5.20
C VAL A 66 -18.04 15.57 4.53
N GLU A 67 -17.83 16.64 5.30
CA GLU A 67 -16.96 17.71 4.83
C GLU A 67 -15.65 17.02 4.45
N TRP A 68 -15.44 16.83 3.15
CA TRP A 68 -14.19 16.33 2.60
C TRP A 68 -13.09 17.19 3.21
N PRO A 69 -12.24 16.63 4.08
CA PRO A 69 -11.27 17.48 4.72
C PRO A 69 -10.31 17.90 3.60
N ARG A 70 -10.29 19.19 3.26
CA ARG A 70 -9.47 19.79 2.19
C ARG A 70 -7.95 19.59 2.36
N TYR A 71 -7.54 19.01 3.48
CA TYR A 71 -6.16 18.82 3.93
C TYR A 71 -5.59 17.40 3.67
N PRO A 72 -6.26 16.29 4.06
CA PRO A 72 -5.73 14.94 3.84
C PRO A 72 -5.54 14.56 2.36
N ASN A 73 -6.32 15.11 1.42
CA ASN A 73 -6.05 14.88 -0.01
C ASN A 73 -4.67 15.42 -0.43
N ARG A 74 -4.24 16.59 0.08
CA ARG A 74 -2.87 17.09 -0.18
C ARG A 74 -1.80 16.20 0.44
N VAL A 75 -2.01 15.72 1.67
CA VAL A 75 -1.03 14.82 2.33
C VAL A 75 -0.76 13.57 1.49
N TYR A 76 -1.79 12.98 0.89
CA TYR A 76 -1.62 11.83 -0.01
C TYR A 76 -0.76 12.17 -1.24
N PHE A 77 -1.11 13.25 -1.96
CA PHE A 77 -0.44 13.63 -3.19
C PHE A 77 1.00 14.13 -2.98
N GLU A 78 1.25 14.85 -1.88
CA GLU A 78 2.57 15.38 -1.52
C GLU A 78 3.52 14.29 -0.97
N ASN A 79 2.99 13.17 -0.46
CA ASN A 79 3.78 12.08 0.12
C ASN A 79 3.70 10.80 -0.73
N PHE A 80 2.69 9.96 -0.48
CA PHE A 80 2.60 8.63 -1.07
C PHE A 80 2.57 8.66 -2.59
N ASN A 81 1.65 9.44 -3.18
CA ASN A 81 1.45 9.43 -4.62
C ASN A 81 2.65 9.98 -5.39
N ARG A 82 3.41 10.89 -4.77
CA ARG A 82 4.65 11.41 -5.36
C ARG A 82 5.70 10.32 -5.54
N VAL A 83 5.76 9.35 -4.63
CA VAL A 83 6.74 8.25 -4.65
C VAL A 83 6.21 7.02 -5.38
N VAL A 84 4.92 6.73 -5.22
CA VAL A 84 4.18 5.62 -5.85
C VAL A 84 2.97 6.22 -6.58
N PRO A 85 3.12 6.62 -7.84
CA PRO A 85 2.12 7.41 -8.57
C PRO A 85 0.92 6.58 -9.01
N LEU A 86 0.05 6.29 -8.06
CA LEU A 86 -1.14 5.47 -8.23
C LEU A 86 -2.27 6.21 -8.94
N PHE A 87 -2.47 7.49 -8.61
CA PHE A 87 -3.48 8.34 -9.22
C PHE A 87 -2.81 9.54 -9.93
N ASP A 88 -3.42 10.01 -11.00
CA ASP A 88 -3.04 11.27 -11.62
C ASP A 88 -3.68 12.44 -10.85
N GLU A 89 -2.86 13.25 -10.19
CA GLU A 89 -3.32 14.37 -9.37
C GLU A 89 -4.12 15.40 -10.18
N SER A 90 -3.73 15.62 -11.43
CA SER A 90 -4.29 16.66 -12.30
C SER A 90 -5.74 16.39 -12.69
N SER A 91 -6.12 15.12 -12.84
CA SER A 91 -7.51 14.69 -13.04
C SER A 91 -8.25 14.42 -11.72
N PHE A 92 -7.55 13.93 -10.70
CA PHE A 92 -8.17 13.52 -9.43
C PHE A 92 -8.70 14.71 -8.62
N LEU A 93 -7.89 15.75 -8.43
CA LEU A 93 -8.27 16.88 -7.57
C LEU A 93 -9.48 17.68 -8.10
N PRO A 94 -9.58 18.00 -9.41
CA PRO A 94 -10.78 18.63 -9.96
C PRO A 94 -12.02 17.75 -9.78
N LYS A 95 -11.93 16.44 -10.09
CA LYS A 95 -13.06 15.51 -9.91
C LYS A 95 -13.51 15.43 -8.45
N LEU A 96 -12.60 15.53 -7.48
CA LEU A 96 -12.93 15.60 -6.06
C LEU A 96 -13.69 16.88 -5.69
N GLN A 97 -13.32 18.02 -6.27
CA GLN A 97 -14.04 19.27 -6.04
C GLN A 97 -15.46 19.21 -6.63
N GLU A 98 -15.63 18.64 -7.82
CA GLU A 98 -16.91 18.50 -8.51
C GLU A 98 -17.88 17.48 -7.88
N THR A 99 -17.34 16.44 -7.24
CA THR A 99 -18.13 15.34 -6.67
C THR A 99 -18.38 15.49 -5.16
N SER A 100 -17.89 16.58 -4.56
CA SER A 100 -18.16 16.93 -3.17
C SER A 100 -19.67 17.05 -2.91
N GLY A 101 -20.24 16.07 -2.21
CA GLY A 101 -21.67 16.01 -1.85
C GLY A 101 -22.55 15.10 -2.72
N LYS A 102 -21.99 14.39 -3.71
CA LYS A 102 -22.70 13.37 -4.51
C LYS A 102 -22.66 11.99 -3.84
N HIS A 103 -23.63 11.13 -4.15
CA HIS A 103 -23.80 9.85 -3.45
C HIS A 103 -22.75 8.80 -3.90
N PRO A 104 -22.16 8.02 -2.98
CA PRO A 104 -21.11 7.01 -3.25
C PRO A 104 -21.41 5.95 -4.32
N LYS A 105 -22.70 5.64 -4.52
CA LYS A 105 -23.13 4.49 -5.35
C LYS A 105 -23.12 4.77 -6.86
N ASP A 106 -22.97 6.03 -7.27
CA ASP A 106 -23.06 6.38 -8.68
C ASP A 106 -21.76 6.06 -9.44
N ASP A 107 -20.61 6.01 -8.74
CA ASP A 107 -19.30 5.70 -9.30
C ASP A 107 -18.47 4.93 -8.24
N PRO A 108 -18.58 3.58 -8.20
CA PRO A 108 -17.88 2.74 -7.23
C PRO A 108 -16.35 2.88 -7.31
N ALA A 109 -15.80 3.02 -8.52
CA ALA A 109 -14.36 3.17 -8.75
C ALA A 109 -13.84 4.47 -8.15
N TRP A 110 -14.55 5.57 -8.40
CA TRP A 110 -14.24 6.85 -7.79
C TRP A 110 -14.39 6.83 -6.28
N TRP A 111 -15.48 6.25 -5.76
CA TRP A 111 -15.68 6.13 -4.32
C TRP A 111 -14.51 5.39 -3.64
N ALA A 112 -14.11 4.25 -4.19
CA ALA A 112 -12.98 3.49 -3.67
C ALA A 112 -11.67 4.28 -3.77
N ALA A 113 -11.39 4.93 -4.90
CA ALA A 113 -10.16 5.69 -5.13
C ALA A 113 -9.98 6.83 -4.10
N VAL A 114 -11.06 7.57 -3.80
CA VAL A 114 -11.02 8.62 -2.79
C VAL A 114 -10.80 8.06 -1.38
N ASN A 115 -11.49 6.98 -1.02
CA ASN A 115 -11.32 6.35 0.28
C ASN A 115 -9.91 5.76 0.45
N VAL A 116 -9.31 5.22 -0.62
CA VAL A 116 -7.90 4.79 -0.64
C VAL A 116 -6.96 5.98 -0.35
N ALA A 117 -7.13 7.09 -1.08
CA ALA A 117 -6.28 8.27 -0.90
C ALA A 117 -6.37 8.81 0.53
N LEU A 118 -7.57 8.89 1.10
CA LEU A 118 -7.79 9.33 2.47
C LEU A 118 -7.24 8.34 3.51
N SER A 119 -7.41 7.04 3.29
CA SER A 119 -6.86 6.02 4.18
C SER A 119 -5.34 6.14 4.30
N ILE A 120 -4.65 6.22 3.16
CA ILE A 120 -3.20 6.39 3.10
C ILE A 120 -2.77 7.73 3.71
N ALA A 121 -3.47 8.83 3.41
CA ALA A 121 -3.18 10.14 4.00
C ALA A 121 -3.23 10.11 5.54
N HIS A 122 -4.26 9.48 6.11
CA HIS A 122 -4.40 9.33 7.55
C HIS A 122 -3.27 8.48 8.16
N ARG A 123 -2.85 7.41 7.48
CA ARG A 123 -1.67 6.66 7.92
C ARG A 123 -0.43 7.56 7.94
N PHE A 124 -0.20 8.38 6.91
CA PHE A 124 0.97 9.28 6.85
C PHE A 124 0.94 10.31 7.98
N ARG A 125 -0.23 10.88 8.27
CA ARG A 125 -0.40 11.76 9.44
C ARG A 125 -0.12 11.06 10.75
N GLY A 126 -0.48 9.77 10.86
CA GLY A 126 -0.18 8.93 12.01
C GLY A 126 1.31 8.77 12.31
N ILE A 127 2.20 8.95 11.33
CA ILE A 127 3.67 8.93 11.53
C ILE A 127 4.12 10.16 12.33
N GLU A 128 3.48 11.31 12.14
CA GLU A 128 3.88 12.58 12.75
C GLU A 128 2.97 13.03 13.91
N SER A 129 1.81 12.38 14.06
CA SER A 129 0.76 12.79 14.99
C SER A 129 0.98 12.24 16.41
N ILE A 130 0.78 13.12 17.40
CA ILE A 130 0.68 12.75 18.82
C ILE A 130 -0.54 11.84 19.07
N SER A 131 -1.53 11.87 18.18
CA SER A 131 -2.76 11.06 18.25
C SER A 131 -2.79 9.97 17.17
N ALA A 132 -1.67 9.25 17.04
CA ALA A 132 -1.44 8.13 16.13
C ALA A 132 -2.63 7.14 16.03
N GLU A 133 -3.21 6.75 17.16
CA GLU A 133 -4.33 5.78 17.21
C GLU A 133 -5.60 6.28 16.51
N LYS A 134 -5.95 7.57 16.70
CA LYS A 134 -7.13 8.15 16.03
C LYS A 134 -6.94 8.25 14.53
N GLU A 135 -5.72 8.56 14.08
CA GLU A 135 -5.39 8.61 12.66
C GLU A 135 -5.45 7.19 12.06
N ASN A 136 -4.96 6.17 12.77
CA ASN A 136 -5.07 4.78 12.34
C ASN A 136 -6.53 4.31 12.27
N GLN A 137 -7.37 4.64 13.28
CA GLN A 137 -8.79 4.31 13.27
C GLN A 137 -9.50 4.91 12.05
N ARG A 138 -9.25 6.20 11.75
CA ARG A 138 -9.79 6.86 10.56
C ARG A 138 -9.31 6.18 9.27
N ALA A 139 -8.04 5.84 9.19
CA ALA A 139 -7.50 5.13 8.02
C ALA A 139 -8.24 3.80 7.78
N MET A 140 -8.53 3.06 8.85
CA MET A 140 -9.28 1.80 8.78
C MET A 140 -10.75 2.01 8.39
N ASP A 141 -11.38 3.11 8.82
CA ASP A 141 -12.76 3.42 8.42
C ASP A 141 -12.86 3.74 6.93
N TYR A 142 -11.91 4.51 6.38
CA TYR A 142 -11.83 4.72 4.93
C TYR A 142 -11.51 3.43 4.17
N LEU A 143 -10.64 2.58 4.70
CA LEU A 143 -10.38 1.25 4.10
C LEU A 143 -11.67 0.43 4.02
N ARG A 144 -12.48 0.38 5.09
CA ARG A 144 -13.77 -0.34 5.12
C ARG A 144 -14.73 0.19 4.05
N ASN A 145 -14.80 1.51 3.86
CA ASN A 145 -15.63 2.12 2.82
C ASN A 145 -15.18 1.72 1.41
N ALA A 146 -13.88 1.73 1.12
CA ALA A 146 -13.33 1.27 -0.16
C ALA A 146 -13.60 -0.22 -0.38
N PHE A 147 -13.47 -1.02 0.68
CA PHE A 147 -13.78 -2.45 0.66
C PHE A 147 -15.24 -2.75 0.34
N GLY A 148 -16.16 -1.86 0.74
CA GLY A 148 -17.59 -2.03 0.53
C GLY A 148 -18.03 -2.12 -0.93
N VAL A 149 -17.16 -1.73 -1.87
CA VAL A 149 -17.42 -1.76 -3.32
C VAL A 149 -16.44 -2.67 -4.09
N VAL A 150 -15.57 -3.44 -3.41
CA VAL A 150 -14.58 -4.31 -4.08
C VAL A 150 -15.26 -5.31 -5.03
N SER A 151 -16.42 -5.86 -4.67
CA SER A 151 -17.17 -6.74 -5.55
C SER A 151 -17.54 -6.07 -6.86
N ASP A 152 -17.99 -4.82 -6.81
CA ASP A 152 -18.39 -4.05 -7.99
C ASP A 152 -17.18 -3.80 -8.90
N LEU A 153 -16.02 -3.47 -8.33
CA LEU A 153 -14.77 -3.26 -9.08
C LEU A 153 -14.19 -4.54 -9.67
N THR A 154 -14.36 -5.69 -9.01
CA THR A 154 -13.80 -6.97 -9.46
C THR A 154 -14.68 -7.71 -10.46
N LEU A 155 -16.00 -7.54 -10.37
CA LEU A 155 -16.98 -8.26 -11.18
C LEU A 155 -17.62 -7.40 -12.29
N GLY A 156 -17.52 -6.08 -12.18
CA GLY A 156 -17.98 -5.14 -13.21
C GLY A 156 -17.02 -5.03 -14.39
N ASP A 157 -17.34 -4.12 -15.30
CA ASP A 157 -16.48 -3.81 -16.44
C ASP A 157 -15.17 -3.16 -15.93
N PRO A 158 -14.00 -3.69 -16.33
CA PRO A 158 -12.74 -3.15 -15.86
C PRO A 158 -12.49 -1.76 -16.43
N ASP A 159 -12.09 -0.83 -15.58
CA ASP A 159 -11.58 0.48 -15.94
C ASP A 159 -10.26 0.78 -15.20
N LEU A 160 -9.54 1.81 -15.65
CA LEU A 160 -8.23 2.15 -15.08
C LEU A 160 -8.35 2.57 -13.61
N LEU A 161 -9.37 3.36 -13.28
CA LEU A 161 -9.56 3.91 -11.93
C LEU A 161 -9.93 2.82 -10.92
N GLY A 162 -10.77 1.86 -11.30
CA GLY A 162 -11.13 0.69 -10.51
C GLY A 162 -9.91 -0.20 -10.24
N VAL A 163 -9.07 -0.43 -11.26
CA VAL A 163 -7.79 -1.13 -11.06
C VAL A 163 -6.88 -0.36 -10.11
N GLN A 164 -6.73 0.95 -10.27
CA GLN A 164 -5.93 1.78 -9.35
C GLN A 164 -6.49 1.74 -7.92
N ALA A 165 -7.81 1.80 -7.75
CA ALA A 165 -8.45 1.70 -6.45
C ALA A 165 -8.18 0.33 -5.81
N LEU A 166 -8.31 -0.77 -6.56
CA LEU A 166 -8.01 -2.12 -6.07
C LEU A 166 -6.54 -2.26 -5.68
N LEU A 167 -5.60 -1.71 -6.46
CA LEU A 167 -4.18 -1.66 -6.10
C LEU A 167 -3.95 -0.89 -4.80
N GLY A 168 -4.61 0.26 -4.64
CA GLY A 168 -4.57 1.05 -3.41
C GLY A 168 -5.07 0.29 -2.18
N ILE A 169 -6.19 -0.43 -2.32
CA ILE A 169 -6.70 -1.32 -1.27
C ILE A 169 -5.68 -2.42 -0.95
N SER A 170 -5.08 -3.05 -1.97
CA SER A 170 -4.03 -4.05 -1.80
C SER A 170 -2.78 -3.52 -1.08
N ILE A 171 -2.37 -2.27 -1.36
CA ILE A 171 -1.27 -1.60 -0.66
C ILE A 171 -1.61 -1.44 0.81
N ILE A 172 -2.79 -0.90 1.14
CA ILE A 172 -3.21 -0.68 2.53
C ILE A 172 -3.28 -2.01 3.30
N LEU A 173 -3.77 -3.08 2.67
CA LEU A 173 -3.92 -4.40 3.28
C LEU A 173 -2.62 -5.11 3.61
N GLN A 174 -1.52 -4.82 2.91
CA GLN A 174 -0.22 -5.42 3.22
C GLN A 174 0.27 -5.03 4.61
N GLY A 175 -0.01 -3.78 5.01
CA GLY A 175 0.13 -3.31 6.38
C GLY A 175 -1.02 -3.72 7.30
N THR A 176 -1.61 -4.91 7.14
CA THR A 176 -2.64 -5.40 8.08
C THR A 176 -2.47 -6.89 8.37
N ASP A 177 -3.16 -7.39 9.38
CA ASP A 177 -3.21 -8.79 9.77
C ASP A 177 -4.00 -9.71 8.80
N ARG A 178 -4.25 -9.26 7.56
CA ARG A 178 -5.11 -9.96 6.57
C ARG A 178 -4.36 -10.40 5.29
N PRO A 179 -3.27 -11.17 5.41
CA PRO A 179 -2.40 -11.51 4.26
C PRO A 179 -3.11 -12.30 3.16
N ARG A 180 -4.10 -13.15 3.52
CA ARG A 180 -4.88 -13.93 2.53
C ARG A 180 -5.81 -13.08 1.69
N GLN A 181 -6.43 -12.06 2.29
CA GLN A 181 -7.31 -11.15 1.56
C GLN A 181 -6.49 -10.29 0.58
N ALA A 182 -5.34 -9.79 1.04
CA ALA A 182 -4.39 -9.09 0.19
C ALA A 182 -3.97 -9.96 -1.02
N SER A 183 -3.68 -11.24 -0.79
CA SER A 183 -3.35 -12.22 -1.84
C SER A 183 -4.40 -12.33 -2.94
N ALA A 184 -5.63 -12.63 -2.55
CA ALA A 184 -6.73 -12.83 -3.49
C ALA A 184 -7.03 -11.55 -4.28
N LEU A 185 -6.94 -10.40 -3.61
CA LEU A 185 -7.16 -9.11 -4.25
C LEU A 185 -6.07 -8.81 -5.27
N VAL A 186 -4.79 -8.95 -4.91
CA VAL A 186 -3.66 -8.73 -5.85
C VAL A 186 -3.78 -9.63 -7.08
N ALA A 187 -4.12 -10.90 -6.90
CA ALA A 187 -4.33 -11.83 -8.02
C ALA A 187 -5.47 -11.40 -8.95
N SER A 188 -6.58 -10.91 -8.37
CA SER A 188 -7.72 -10.40 -9.13
C SER A 188 -7.37 -9.11 -9.87
N THR A 189 -6.69 -8.18 -9.20
CA THR A 189 -6.26 -6.90 -9.80
C THR A 189 -5.28 -7.12 -10.97
N ILE A 190 -4.34 -8.05 -10.85
CA ILE A 190 -3.44 -8.42 -11.95
C ILE A 190 -4.21 -8.95 -13.15
N ARG A 191 -5.26 -9.78 -12.93
CA ARG A 191 -6.15 -10.24 -14.00
C ARG A 191 -6.80 -9.07 -14.72
N LEU A 192 -7.31 -8.08 -13.99
CA LEU A 192 -7.93 -6.89 -14.56
C LEU A 192 -6.92 -6.02 -15.33
N CYS A 193 -5.67 -5.87 -14.83
CA CYS A 193 -4.59 -5.23 -15.58
C CYS A 193 -4.34 -5.91 -16.93
N HIS A 194 -4.40 -7.24 -16.98
CA HIS A 194 -4.25 -8.01 -18.22
C HIS A 194 -5.45 -7.82 -19.16
N ASN A 195 -6.67 -7.83 -18.61
CA ASN A 195 -7.91 -7.58 -19.39
C ASN A 195 -7.90 -6.18 -20.04
N LEU A 196 -7.38 -5.17 -19.34
CA LEU A 196 -7.19 -3.81 -19.86
C LEU A 196 -5.98 -3.68 -20.80
N GLY A 197 -5.20 -4.75 -20.97
CA GLY A 197 -4.02 -4.75 -21.82
C GLY A 197 -2.90 -3.83 -21.33
N LEU A 198 -2.85 -3.51 -20.03
CA LEU A 198 -1.88 -2.55 -19.48
C LEU A 198 -0.43 -3.02 -19.56
N HIS A 199 -0.19 -4.28 -19.88
CA HIS A 199 1.12 -4.93 -19.98
C HIS A 199 1.78 -4.83 -21.36
N ARG A 200 1.07 -4.27 -22.36
CA ARG A 200 1.55 -4.18 -23.76
C ARG A 200 1.67 -2.74 -24.21
N GLN A 201 2.79 -2.41 -24.86
CA GLN A 201 3.01 -1.09 -25.43
C GLN A 201 2.05 -0.78 -26.59
N GLU A 202 1.64 -1.78 -27.37
CA GLU A 202 0.70 -1.61 -28.51
C GLU A 202 -0.66 -1.02 -28.09
N ASN A 203 -1.08 -1.25 -26.84
CA ASN A 203 -2.35 -0.75 -26.30
C ASN A 203 -2.24 0.67 -25.73
N ASN A 204 -1.04 1.26 -25.75
CA ASN A 204 -0.82 2.64 -25.34
C ASN A 204 -1.12 3.59 -26.50
N SER A 205 -2.39 3.71 -26.84
CA SER A 205 -2.90 4.74 -27.76
C SER A 205 -3.50 5.89 -26.94
N GLY A 206 -3.05 7.13 -27.15
CA GLY A 206 -3.61 8.29 -26.46
C GLY A 206 -2.60 9.40 -26.22
N LEU A 207 -2.93 10.30 -25.29
CA LEU A 207 -2.03 11.36 -24.85
C LEU A 207 -0.89 10.77 -24.01
N SER A 208 0.29 11.40 -24.06
CA SER A 208 1.47 10.91 -23.32
C SER A 208 1.24 10.72 -21.82
N ILE A 209 0.39 11.55 -21.22
CA ILE A 209 0.06 11.50 -19.78
C ILE A 209 -0.76 10.24 -19.46
N GLU A 210 -1.74 9.90 -20.31
CA GLU A 210 -2.57 8.72 -20.13
C GLU A 210 -1.74 7.44 -20.27
N ILE A 211 -0.87 7.38 -21.29
CA ILE A 211 0.06 6.28 -21.52
C ILE A 211 0.97 6.07 -20.29
N GLU A 212 1.53 7.15 -19.77
CA GLU A 212 2.39 7.11 -18.60
C GLU A 212 1.63 6.64 -17.35
N GLN A 213 0.39 7.09 -17.14
CA GLN A 213 -0.43 6.66 -16.00
C GLN A 213 -0.82 5.17 -16.09
N ARG A 214 -1.12 4.67 -17.29
CA ARG A 214 -1.37 3.23 -17.54
C ARG A 214 -0.13 2.39 -17.22
N SER A 215 1.04 2.84 -17.69
CA SER A 215 2.34 2.20 -17.41
C SER A 215 2.63 2.17 -15.90
N ARG A 216 2.46 3.29 -15.19
CA ARG A 216 2.64 3.37 -13.73
C ARG A 216 1.71 2.40 -13.00
N THR A 217 0.44 2.37 -13.39
CA THR A 217 -0.56 1.45 -12.81
C THR A 217 -0.13 -0.01 -12.98
N PHE A 218 0.33 -0.39 -14.17
CA PHE A 218 0.83 -1.74 -14.42
C PHE A 218 2.06 -2.07 -13.57
N TRP A 219 3.04 -1.17 -13.51
CA TRP A 219 4.28 -1.41 -12.76
C TRP A 219 4.07 -1.48 -11.24
N ILE A 220 3.08 -0.76 -10.69
CA ILE A 220 2.62 -0.94 -9.30
C ILE A 220 2.04 -2.34 -9.13
N ALA A 221 1.15 -2.78 -10.02
CA ALA A 221 0.58 -4.13 -9.98
C ALA A 221 1.67 -5.21 -10.07
N TYR A 222 2.65 -5.00 -10.96
CA TYR A 222 3.81 -5.87 -11.14
C TYR A 222 4.61 -6.03 -9.85
N GLN A 223 4.97 -4.93 -9.21
CA GLN A 223 5.67 -5.00 -7.94
C GLN A 223 4.85 -5.77 -6.89
N LEU A 224 3.57 -5.45 -6.75
CA LEU A 224 2.71 -6.10 -5.75
C LEU A 224 2.63 -7.61 -5.97
N GLY A 225 2.53 -8.02 -7.24
CA GLY A 225 2.54 -9.43 -7.63
C GLY A 225 3.83 -10.15 -7.25
N LYS A 226 4.99 -9.57 -7.55
CA LYS A 226 6.30 -10.19 -7.25
C LYS A 226 6.58 -10.25 -5.74
N ASP A 227 6.30 -9.16 -5.04
CA ASP A 227 6.47 -9.05 -3.59
C ASP A 227 5.55 -10.02 -2.84
N HIS A 228 4.30 -10.17 -3.31
CA HIS A 228 3.37 -11.16 -2.78
C HIS A 228 3.88 -12.60 -2.95
N SER A 229 4.34 -12.94 -4.15
CA SER A 229 4.85 -14.27 -4.51
C SER A 229 6.00 -14.68 -3.58
N ILE A 230 6.86 -13.73 -3.24
CA ILE A 230 8.00 -13.96 -2.37
C ILE A 230 7.57 -14.11 -0.91
N ARG A 231 6.75 -13.18 -0.38
CA ARG A 231 6.32 -13.25 1.02
C ARG A 231 5.49 -14.48 1.34
N LEU A 232 4.60 -14.89 0.44
CA LEU A 232 3.75 -16.06 0.66
C LEU A 232 4.34 -17.36 0.11
N SER A 233 5.53 -17.32 -0.48
CA SER A 233 6.16 -18.50 -1.10
C SER A 233 5.24 -19.15 -2.15
N GLN A 234 4.61 -18.31 -2.96
CA GLN A 234 3.69 -18.69 -4.03
C GLN A 234 4.32 -18.42 -5.41
N PRO A 235 3.90 -19.13 -6.47
CA PRO A 235 4.34 -18.84 -7.83
C PRO A 235 4.01 -17.41 -8.27
N PRO A 236 4.87 -16.76 -9.06
CA PRO A 236 4.60 -15.47 -9.68
C PRO A 236 3.25 -15.42 -10.39
N LEU A 237 2.47 -14.39 -10.10
CA LEU A 237 1.16 -14.13 -10.74
C LEU A 237 1.29 -13.63 -12.19
N GLN A 238 2.48 -13.15 -12.57
CA GLN A 238 2.80 -12.57 -13.87
C GLN A 238 4.06 -13.21 -14.42
N SER A 239 3.99 -13.60 -15.71
CA SER A 239 5.15 -14.02 -16.50
C SER A 239 5.84 -12.80 -17.09
N ASP A 240 7.16 -12.73 -16.99
CA ASP A 240 7.94 -11.61 -17.53
C ASP A 240 7.95 -11.64 -19.07
N ASP A 241 7.82 -12.83 -19.68
CA ASP A 241 7.79 -13.03 -21.14
C ASP A 241 6.54 -12.45 -21.80
N GLU A 242 5.47 -12.21 -21.03
CA GLU A 242 4.22 -11.63 -21.53
C GLU A 242 4.20 -10.10 -21.43
N ILE A 243 5.27 -9.48 -20.93
CA ILE A 243 5.31 -8.03 -20.68
C ILE A 243 6.12 -7.34 -21.76
N ASP A 244 5.44 -6.46 -22.50
CA ASP A 244 6.03 -5.61 -23.53
C ASP A 244 5.91 -4.15 -23.11
N LEU A 245 6.43 -3.82 -21.92
CA LEU A 245 6.52 -2.45 -21.43
C LEU A 245 7.97 -2.13 -21.07
N SER A 246 8.39 -0.92 -21.42
CA SER A 246 9.65 -0.37 -20.92
C SER A 246 9.56 -0.08 -19.42
N LEU A 247 10.68 -0.28 -18.71
CA LEU A 247 10.82 0.15 -17.32
C LEU A 247 10.51 1.65 -17.15
N PRO A 248 10.03 2.09 -15.97
CA PRO A 248 9.82 3.51 -15.69
C PRO A 248 11.09 4.33 -15.98
N ARG A 249 10.91 5.53 -16.53
CA ARG A 249 12.03 6.42 -16.90
C ARG A 249 12.83 6.81 -15.66
N GLU A 250 14.14 6.98 -15.81
CA GLU A 250 15.00 7.43 -14.71
C GLU A 250 14.72 8.88 -14.31
N ILE A 251 14.38 9.73 -15.29
CA ILE A 251 13.95 11.10 -15.07
C ILE A 251 12.56 11.26 -15.69
N THR A 252 11.63 11.79 -14.91
CA THR A 252 10.26 12.09 -15.30
C THR A 252 10.06 13.61 -15.30
N GLU A 253 9.35 14.14 -16.31
CA GLU A 253 9.12 15.58 -16.46
C GLU A 253 8.20 16.13 -15.36
N ASP A 254 7.26 15.32 -14.89
CA ASP A 254 6.33 15.62 -13.80
C ASP A 254 6.93 15.36 -12.40
N GLY A 255 8.15 14.81 -12.33
CA GLY A 255 8.83 14.44 -11.10
C GLY A 255 8.16 13.29 -10.33
N MET A 256 7.21 12.58 -10.93
CA MET A 256 6.54 11.45 -10.28
C MET A 256 7.47 10.25 -10.16
N GLY A 257 7.38 9.55 -9.04
CA GLY A 257 8.29 8.48 -8.64
C GLY A 257 9.62 8.96 -8.06
N GLN A 258 9.88 10.27 -8.04
CA GLN A 258 11.15 10.83 -7.59
C GLN A 258 11.14 11.21 -6.10
N VAL A 259 12.26 10.92 -5.43
CA VAL A 259 12.54 11.35 -4.05
C VAL A 259 13.70 12.34 -4.10
N LEU A 260 13.52 13.48 -3.43
CA LEU A 260 14.54 14.51 -3.28
C LEU A 260 15.09 14.48 -1.86
N THR A 261 16.36 14.85 -1.72
CA THR A 261 16.96 15.16 -0.41
C THR A 261 16.35 16.43 0.19
N ASN A 262 16.44 16.60 1.50
CA ASN A 262 15.90 17.75 2.23
C ASN A 262 16.46 19.09 1.75
N ASP A 263 17.70 19.10 1.25
CA ASP A 263 18.38 20.26 0.66
C ASP A 263 18.09 20.45 -0.84
N GLY A 264 17.36 19.52 -1.47
CA GLY A 264 17.08 19.50 -2.90
C GLY A 264 18.31 19.23 -3.78
N ALA A 265 19.47 18.92 -3.21
CA ALA A 265 20.73 18.77 -3.94
C ALA A 265 20.86 17.44 -4.69
N SER A 266 20.06 16.43 -4.33
CA SER A 266 20.08 15.12 -4.96
C SER A 266 18.66 14.58 -5.17
N VAL A 267 18.47 13.89 -6.28
CA VAL A 267 17.22 13.26 -6.68
C VAL A 267 17.47 11.83 -7.13
N MET A 268 16.55 10.92 -6.81
CA MET A 268 16.52 9.57 -7.37
C MET A 268 15.09 9.23 -7.78
N ASN A 269 14.93 8.39 -8.80
CA ASN A 269 13.62 7.80 -9.09
C ASN A 269 13.43 6.51 -8.28
N PHE A 270 12.76 6.63 -7.14
CA PHE A 270 12.41 5.51 -6.28
C PHE A 270 11.55 4.48 -7.03
N PHE A 271 10.53 4.95 -7.75
CA PHE A 271 9.58 4.07 -8.43
C PHE A 271 10.28 3.18 -9.46
N ARG A 272 11.23 3.74 -10.22
CA ARG A 272 12.08 2.97 -11.13
C ARG A 272 12.89 1.90 -10.40
N LEU A 273 13.59 2.26 -9.33
CA LEU A 273 14.42 1.31 -8.57
C LEU A 273 13.60 0.19 -7.93
N TRP A 274 12.39 0.53 -7.48
CA TRP A 274 11.44 -0.42 -6.91
C TRP A 274 10.97 -1.45 -7.94
N VAL A 275 10.72 -1.00 -9.18
CA VAL A 275 10.38 -1.87 -10.30
C VAL A 275 11.58 -2.71 -10.77
N GLU A 276 12.76 -2.11 -10.88
CA GLU A 276 13.99 -2.83 -11.25
C GLU A 276 14.32 -3.97 -10.25
N LEU A 277 14.17 -3.69 -8.94
CA LEU A 277 14.31 -4.72 -7.91
C LEU A 277 13.26 -5.82 -8.08
N SER A 278 12.01 -5.46 -8.39
CA SER A 278 10.92 -6.40 -8.65
C SER A 278 11.19 -7.32 -9.85
N VAL A 279 11.89 -6.82 -10.88
CA VAL A 279 12.36 -7.65 -12.01
C VAL A 279 13.43 -8.64 -11.56
N ILE A 280 14.41 -8.21 -10.76
CA ILE A 280 15.44 -9.11 -10.20
C ILE A 280 14.78 -10.19 -9.32
N LEU A 281 13.80 -9.81 -8.51
CA LEU A 281 12.98 -10.71 -7.69
C LEU A 281 12.23 -11.74 -8.55
N GLY A 282 11.57 -11.31 -9.63
CA GLY A 282 10.88 -12.20 -10.57
C GLY A 282 11.82 -13.22 -11.22
N GLN A 283 12.99 -12.76 -11.66
CA GLN A 283 13.98 -13.63 -12.30
C GLN A 283 14.60 -14.62 -11.33
N THR A 284 14.76 -14.24 -10.06
CA THR A 284 15.18 -15.18 -9.02
C THR A 284 14.23 -16.39 -8.96
N TYR A 285 12.91 -16.16 -9.04
CA TYR A 285 11.93 -17.24 -9.09
C TYR A 285 12.02 -18.07 -10.38
N SER A 286 12.28 -17.44 -11.52
CA SER A 286 12.43 -18.15 -12.82
C SER A 286 13.68 -19.03 -12.89
N MET A 287 14.76 -18.64 -12.20
CA MET A 287 16.01 -19.40 -12.17
C MET A 287 15.98 -20.52 -11.13
N PHE A 288 15.12 -20.39 -10.10
CA PHE A 288 14.87 -21.41 -9.09
C PHE A 288 13.39 -21.81 -9.01
N PRO A 289 12.73 -22.30 -10.08
CA PRO A 289 11.32 -22.65 -10.00
C PRO A 289 11.13 -23.83 -9.06
N THR A 290 10.31 -23.66 -8.02
CA THR A 290 10.10 -24.63 -6.94
C THR A 290 9.80 -26.06 -7.44
N ALA A 291 9.10 -26.20 -8.57
CA ALA A 291 8.73 -27.50 -9.16
C ALA A 291 9.85 -28.18 -9.97
N GLN A 292 10.84 -27.42 -10.46
CA GLN A 292 11.93 -27.93 -11.31
C GLN A 292 13.31 -27.87 -10.62
N ALA A 293 13.42 -27.09 -9.54
CA ALA A 293 14.63 -26.92 -8.75
C ALA A 293 15.28 -28.26 -8.31
N PRO A 294 14.54 -29.33 -7.92
CA PRO A 294 15.15 -30.60 -7.50
C PRO A 294 15.94 -31.31 -8.61
N LYS A 295 15.71 -30.94 -9.87
CA LYS A 295 16.36 -31.53 -11.05
C LYS A 295 17.56 -30.71 -11.54
N GLN A 296 17.80 -29.53 -10.97
CA GLN A 296 18.91 -28.68 -11.39
C GLN A 296 20.23 -29.14 -10.79
N ALA A 297 21.24 -29.29 -11.65
CA ALA A 297 22.60 -29.55 -11.23
C ALA A 297 23.12 -28.43 -10.31
N GLU A 298 23.92 -28.81 -9.31
CA GLU A 298 24.54 -27.89 -8.36
C GLU A 298 25.32 -26.75 -9.04
N PHE A 299 26.05 -27.07 -10.11
CA PHE A 299 26.76 -26.09 -10.92
C PHE A 299 25.83 -25.00 -11.49
N THR A 300 24.68 -25.39 -12.06
CA THR A 300 23.68 -24.47 -12.61
C THR A 300 23.13 -23.54 -11.53
N ARG A 301 22.92 -24.07 -10.31
CA ARG A 301 22.45 -23.27 -9.17
C ARG A 301 23.49 -22.24 -8.76
N HIS A 302 24.76 -22.62 -8.65
CA HIS A 302 25.85 -21.68 -8.34
C HIS A 302 25.99 -20.58 -9.39
N GLN A 303 25.89 -20.93 -10.67
CA GLN A 303 25.92 -19.95 -11.76
C GLN A 303 24.73 -18.97 -11.67
N ALA A 304 23.52 -19.45 -11.38
CA ALA A 304 22.36 -18.60 -11.19
C ALA A 304 22.52 -17.64 -9.99
N VAL A 305 23.08 -18.14 -8.88
CA VAL A 305 23.40 -17.30 -7.71
C VAL A 305 24.38 -16.20 -8.09
N GLU A 306 25.46 -16.52 -8.81
CA GLU A 306 26.45 -15.53 -9.23
C GLU A 306 25.85 -14.45 -10.14
N VAL A 307 25.04 -14.84 -11.12
CA VAL A 307 24.37 -13.90 -12.04
C VAL A 307 23.43 -12.96 -11.26
N LEU A 308 22.62 -13.49 -10.35
CA LEU A 308 21.67 -12.69 -9.57
C LEU A 308 22.38 -11.78 -8.56
N ASP A 309 23.45 -12.28 -7.93
CA ASP A 309 24.28 -11.51 -7.00
C ASP A 309 24.96 -10.32 -7.69
N GLN A 310 25.56 -10.52 -8.88
CA GLN A 310 26.14 -9.43 -9.67
C GLN A 310 25.10 -8.36 -10.04
N ARG A 311 23.86 -8.77 -10.31
CA ARG A 311 22.77 -7.84 -10.64
C ARG A 311 22.28 -7.06 -9.43
N LEU A 312 22.15 -7.72 -8.28
CA LEU A 312 21.87 -7.06 -7.01
C LEU A 312 22.96 -6.05 -6.65
N GLU A 313 24.23 -6.42 -6.80
CA GLU A 313 25.35 -5.49 -6.59
C GLU A 313 25.32 -4.30 -7.54
N LYS A 314 25.03 -4.52 -8.83
CA LYS A 314 24.87 -3.44 -9.82
C LYS A 314 23.74 -2.50 -9.44
N TRP A 315 22.59 -3.05 -9.04
CA TRP A 315 21.43 -2.27 -8.60
C TRP A 315 21.74 -1.48 -7.32
N THR A 316 22.42 -2.05 -6.33
CA THR A 316 22.82 -1.29 -5.13
C THR A 316 23.82 -0.18 -5.44
N ARG A 317 24.74 -0.40 -6.41
CA ARG A 317 25.70 0.62 -6.84
C ARG A 317 25.08 1.79 -7.57
N SER A 318 23.92 1.62 -8.24
CA SER A 318 23.22 2.73 -8.91
C SER A 318 22.54 3.68 -7.93
N ILE A 319 22.33 3.28 -6.67
CA ILE A 319 21.73 4.13 -5.64
C ILE A 319 22.73 5.23 -5.20
N PRO A 320 22.39 6.52 -5.36
CA PRO A 320 23.27 7.61 -4.95
C PRO A 320 23.48 7.66 -3.44
N SER A 321 24.64 8.16 -3.01
CA SER A 321 25.08 8.14 -1.60
C SER A 321 24.05 8.71 -0.59
N PRO A 322 23.35 9.83 -0.85
CA PRO A 322 22.36 10.37 0.10
C PRO A 322 21.18 9.43 0.39
N PHE A 323 20.87 8.52 -0.54
CA PHE A 323 19.75 7.58 -0.44
C PHE A 323 20.18 6.20 0.08
N ARG A 324 21.45 6.03 0.47
CA ARG A 324 21.94 4.78 1.07
C ARG A 324 21.41 4.63 2.51
N PRO A 325 21.31 3.39 3.03
CA PRO A 325 20.73 3.13 4.35
C PRO A 325 21.33 4.00 5.47
N GLU A 326 22.64 4.26 5.42
CA GLU A 326 23.39 4.98 6.45
C GLU A 326 23.06 6.49 6.49
N ASN A 327 22.57 7.05 5.38
CA ASN A 327 22.30 8.48 5.21
C ASN A 327 20.80 8.81 5.19
N THR A 328 19.95 7.80 5.05
CA THR A 328 18.50 7.92 4.80
C THR A 328 17.79 8.82 5.82
N THR A 329 18.06 8.67 7.11
CA THR A 329 17.38 9.45 8.16
C THR A 329 17.75 10.92 8.22
N LYS A 330 18.94 11.28 7.73
CA LYS A 330 19.43 12.67 7.74
C LYS A 330 19.09 13.39 6.44
N ALA A 331 19.20 12.68 5.32
CA ALA A 331 19.12 13.27 4.00
C ALA A 331 17.70 13.39 3.48
N LEU A 332 16.74 12.58 3.94
CA LEU A 332 15.42 12.46 3.30
C LEU A 332 14.27 13.04 4.13
N PRO A 333 13.17 13.47 3.47
CA PRO A 333 11.92 13.79 4.13
C PRO A 333 11.35 12.57 4.87
N LYS A 334 10.66 12.79 6.00
CA LYS A 334 10.09 11.71 6.83
C LYS A 334 9.18 10.76 6.04
N GLY A 335 8.33 11.30 5.16
CA GLY A 335 7.46 10.48 4.32
C GLY A 335 8.21 9.55 3.37
N ALA A 336 9.41 9.93 2.92
CA ALA A 336 10.24 9.12 2.03
C ALA A 336 11.07 8.05 2.75
N ILE A 337 11.40 8.26 4.03
CA ILE A 337 12.21 7.30 4.83
C ILE A 337 11.55 5.92 4.84
N LEU A 338 10.23 5.86 5.05
CA LEU A 338 9.50 4.60 5.10
C LEU A 338 9.58 3.83 3.77
N HIS A 339 9.43 4.52 2.65
CA HIS A 339 9.58 3.93 1.32
C HIS A 339 10.99 3.34 1.12
N MET A 340 12.03 4.07 1.53
CA MET A 340 13.41 3.57 1.46
C MET A 340 13.65 2.36 2.36
N VAL A 341 13.10 2.35 3.57
CA VAL A 341 13.18 1.20 4.47
C VAL A 341 12.55 -0.04 3.81
N ILE A 342 11.35 0.09 3.25
CA ILE A 342 10.66 -0.99 2.55
C ILE A 342 11.51 -1.49 1.37
N LEU A 343 12.05 -0.58 0.55
CA LEU A 343 12.89 -0.93 -0.60
C LEU A 343 14.13 -1.75 -0.18
N TYR A 344 14.83 -1.33 0.87
CA TYR A 344 16.01 -2.04 1.34
C TYR A 344 15.67 -3.36 2.04
N LEU A 345 14.57 -3.45 2.77
CA LEU A 345 14.09 -4.71 3.32
C LEU A 345 13.75 -5.71 2.21
N SER A 346 13.09 -5.27 1.14
CA SER A 346 12.87 -6.09 -0.07
C SER A 346 14.18 -6.55 -0.70
N TYR A 347 15.18 -5.67 -0.79
CA TYR A 347 16.52 -6.00 -1.30
C TYR A 347 17.21 -7.06 -0.43
N PHE A 348 17.24 -6.89 0.89
CA PHE A 348 17.90 -7.83 1.79
C PHE A 348 17.19 -9.20 1.82
N ASN A 349 15.86 -9.21 1.70
CA ASN A 349 15.09 -10.43 1.52
C ASN A 349 15.45 -11.13 0.19
N CYS A 350 15.56 -10.38 -0.92
CA CYS A 350 16.05 -10.90 -2.20
C CYS A 350 17.42 -11.56 -2.06
N LEU A 351 18.38 -10.82 -1.52
CA LEU A 351 19.78 -11.24 -1.37
C LEU A 351 19.87 -12.52 -0.53
N SER A 352 19.14 -12.55 0.59
CA SER A 352 19.11 -13.71 1.46
C SER A 352 18.57 -14.94 0.73
N ARG A 353 17.48 -14.80 -0.01
CA ARG A 353 16.88 -15.91 -0.76
C ARG A 353 17.75 -16.40 -1.91
N VAL A 354 18.39 -15.50 -2.65
CA VAL A 354 19.37 -15.86 -3.70
C VAL A 354 20.48 -16.73 -3.12
N HIS A 355 21.10 -16.30 -2.02
CA HIS A 355 22.19 -17.06 -1.42
C HIS A 355 21.75 -18.34 -0.73
N LEU A 356 20.55 -18.38 -0.13
CA LEU A 356 20.02 -19.59 0.51
C LEU A 356 19.56 -20.64 -0.51
N ALA A 357 19.10 -20.22 -1.70
CA ALA A 357 18.78 -21.14 -2.81
C ALA A 357 19.99 -21.99 -3.26
N ALA A 358 21.21 -21.56 -2.94
CA ALA A 358 22.43 -22.34 -3.16
C ALA A 358 22.49 -23.65 -2.35
N ILE A 359 21.79 -23.73 -1.22
CA ILE A 359 21.89 -24.88 -0.31
C ILE A 359 20.59 -25.66 -0.14
N ASP A 360 19.45 -24.98 -0.23
CA ASP A 360 18.14 -25.59 -0.03
C ASP A 360 17.09 -24.88 -0.90
N GLN A 361 16.32 -25.68 -1.60
CA GLN A 361 15.33 -25.25 -2.58
C GLN A 361 13.96 -25.01 -1.92
N SER A 362 13.75 -25.55 -0.72
CA SER A 362 12.55 -25.35 0.10
C SER A 362 12.44 -23.93 0.69
N VAL A 363 13.50 -23.12 0.58
CA VAL A 363 13.56 -21.67 0.86
C VAL A 363 12.41 -20.90 0.19
N TRP A 364 11.89 -21.43 -0.91
CA TRP A 364 10.78 -20.85 -1.69
C TRP A 364 9.41 -21.47 -1.39
N THR A 365 9.34 -22.49 -0.54
CA THR A 365 8.10 -23.17 -0.10
C THR A 365 7.70 -22.78 1.32
N THR A 366 8.65 -22.46 2.18
CA THR A 366 8.36 -21.99 3.54
C THR A 366 8.20 -20.47 3.48
N GLY A 367 7.06 -19.95 3.95
CA GLY A 367 6.81 -18.50 3.99
C GLY A 367 7.80 -17.74 4.88
N TRP A 368 8.39 -18.45 5.85
CA TRP A 368 9.39 -17.93 6.77
C TRP A 368 10.64 -18.82 6.74
N LEU A 369 11.80 -18.19 6.65
CA LEU A 369 13.09 -18.88 6.77
C LEU A 369 13.39 -19.10 8.25
N SER A 370 13.09 -20.28 8.80
CA SER A 370 13.52 -20.63 10.16
C SER A 370 15.02 -20.91 10.16
N PRO A 371 15.80 -20.37 11.11
CA PRO A 371 17.23 -20.68 11.24
C PRO A 371 17.52 -22.18 11.42
N ASN A 372 16.54 -22.94 11.93
CA ASN A 372 16.64 -24.38 12.19
C ASN A 372 16.36 -25.24 10.95
N ASP A 373 15.77 -24.67 9.90
CA ASP A 373 15.38 -25.43 8.70
C ASP A 373 16.56 -25.63 7.74
N PHE A 374 17.68 -24.92 7.95
CA PHE A 374 18.80 -24.89 6.99
C PHE A 374 20.15 -25.26 7.62
N SER A 375 20.92 -26.07 6.90
CA SER A 375 22.31 -26.35 7.26
C SER A 375 23.23 -25.22 6.77
N TRP A 376 23.42 -24.20 7.63
CA TRP A 376 24.34 -23.08 7.39
C TRP A 376 25.77 -23.50 6.99
N ALA A 377 26.20 -24.68 7.43
CA ALA A 377 27.50 -25.27 7.10
C ALA A 377 27.69 -25.51 5.60
N LYS A 378 26.61 -25.74 4.84
CA LYS A 378 26.65 -25.96 3.38
C LYS A 378 26.86 -24.68 2.57
N LEU A 379 26.63 -23.49 3.15
CA LEU A 379 26.87 -22.23 2.46
C LEU A 379 28.37 -21.99 2.32
N SER A 380 28.76 -21.44 1.17
CA SER A 380 30.09 -20.83 1.02
C SER A 380 30.30 -19.76 2.10
N LYS A 381 31.56 -19.52 2.48
CA LYS A 381 31.91 -18.49 3.45
C LYS A 381 31.35 -17.13 3.03
N SER A 382 31.51 -16.76 1.76
CA SER A 382 31.03 -15.50 1.20
C SER A 382 29.50 -15.37 1.28
N SER A 383 28.75 -16.41 0.88
CA SER A 383 27.29 -16.39 0.94
C SER A 383 26.79 -16.26 2.38
N ARG A 384 27.42 -16.95 3.33
CA ARG A 384 27.08 -16.85 4.76
C ARG A 384 27.29 -15.43 5.31
N GLU A 385 28.40 -14.80 4.94
CA GLU A 385 28.71 -13.42 5.33
C GLU A 385 27.67 -12.44 4.77
N LYS A 386 27.31 -12.57 3.48
CA LYS A 386 26.28 -11.73 2.83
C LYS A 386 24.91 -11.85 3.50
N VAL A 387 24.44 -13.07 3.78
CA VAL A 387 23.14 -13.29 4.45
C VAL A 387 23.16 -12.73 5.88
N LEU A 388 24.26 -12.93 6.63
CA LEU A 388 24.39 -12.40 8.00
C LEU A 388 24.41 -10.87 8.01
N GLN A 389 25.11 -10.26 7.06
CA GLN A 389 25.13 -8.80 6.90
C GLN A 389 23.75 -8.26 6.54
N ALA A 390 23.03 -8.91 5.63
CA ALA A 390 21.66 -8.56 5.27
C ALA A 390 20.70 -8.61 6.47
N ALA A 391 20.79 -9.66 7.28
CA ALA A 391 19.98 -9.79 8.50
C ALA A 391 20.27 -8.67 9.51
N ARG A 392 21.55 -8.36 9.76
CA ARG A 392 21.96 -7.26 10.65
C ARG A 392 21.49 -5.89 10.15
N ALA A 393 21.65 -5.63 8.85
CA ALA A 393 21.22 -4.39 8.24
C ALA A 393 19.69 -4.24 8.29
N SER A 394 18.94 -5.34 8.09
CA SER A 394 17.48 -5.35 8.22
C SER A 394 17.03 -4.99 9.63
N ILE A 395 17.66 -5.55 10.67
CA ILE A 395 17.37 -5.20 12.08
C ILE A 395 17.64 -3.72 12.34
N HIS A 396 18.73 -3.17 11.79
CA HIS A 396 19.04 -1.75 11.94
C HIS A 396 17.98 -0.87 11.28
N LEU A 397 17.51 -1.23 10.08
CA LEU A 397 16.46 -0.51 9.36
C LEU A 397 15.11 -0.54 10.07
N LEU A 398 14.77 -1.62 10.79
CA LEU A 398 13.56 -1.67 11.62
C LEU A 398 13.58 -0.62 12.75
N GLY A 399 14.75 -0.17 13.19
CA GLY A 399 14.87 0.95 14.11
C GLY A 399 14.42 2.29 13.51
N LEU A 400 14.30 2.38 12.18
CA LEU A 400 13.91 3.60 11.46
C LEU A 400 12.42 3.64 11.15
N THR A 401 11.68 2.54 11.33
CA THR A 401 10.23 2.53 11.12
C THR A 401 9.53 3.30 12.26
N PRO A 402 8.31 3.82 12.02
CA PRO A 402 7.46 4.31 13.10
C PRO A 402 7.37 3.26 14.21
N GLN A 403 7.30 3.71 15.47
CA GLN A 403 7.21 2.84 16.65
C GLN A 403 5.79 2.86 17.22
N GLY A 404 5.37 1.78 17.89
CA GLY A 404 4.00 1.61 18.42
C GLY A 404 3.07 0.87 17.45
N ASP A 405 1.75 0.91 17.69
CA ASP A 405 0.76 0.13 16.90
C ASP A 405 0.69 0.54 15.42
N ASN A 406 1.24 1.71 15.08
CA ASN A 406 1.35 2.21 13.70
C ASN A 406 2.58 1.65 12.95
N ALA A 407 3.46 0.91 13.61
CA ALA A 407 4.68 0.35 13.02
C ALA A 407 4.39 -0.72 11.95
N CYS A 408 3.25 -1.41 12.08
CA CYS A 408 2.87 -2.55 11.25
C CYS A 408 1.81 -2.21 10.19
N THR A 409 1.47 -0.92 10.02
CA THR A 409 0.39 -0.49 9.13
C THR A 409 0.85 0.03 7.78
N TRP A 410 1.97 -0.47 7.25
CA TRP A 410 2.51 -0.01 5.98
C TRP A 410 3.00 -1.13 5.08
#